data_AF-A0A1D2QHS0-F1
#
_entry.id   AF-A0A1D2QHS0-F1
#
_cell.length_a   1.000
_cell.length_b   1.000
_cell.length_c   1.000
_cell.angle_alpha   90.00
_cell.angle_beta   90.00
_cell.angle_gamma   90.00
#
_symmetry.space_group_name_H-M   'P 1'
#
loop_
_entity.id
_entity.type
_entity.pdbx_description
1 polymer ?
#
loop_
_entity_poly.entity_id
_entity_poly.type
_entity_poly.pdbx_seq_one_letter_code
_entity_poly.pdbx_strand_id
1 'polypeptide(L)'
;MSRVNRLDALRANPTARLSFVAVGAVVGLALAWTHWLGLLVGGALVSIPALTPKRGVLAGFGFGVLALLLFSGLLALHGSFSHALGMGQITALTAAIPLVLGTVGGLARSLA
;
A
#
# COMPACT_ATOMS: atom_id res chain seq x y z
N MET A 1 -9.35 -14.94 -24.34
CA MET A 1 -9.88 -14.60 -23.00
C MET A 1 -9.80 -13.08 -22.81
N SER A 2 -10.92 -12.40 -22.64
CA SER A 2 -11.00 -10.93 -22.46
C SER A 2 -10.35 -10.48 -21.13
N ARG A 3 -9.94 -9.21 -21.02
CA ARG A 3 -9.32 -8.69 -19.77
C ARG A 3 -10.24 -8.83 -18.55
N VAL A 4 -11.54 -8.65 -18.75
CA VAL A 4 -12.59 -8.80 -17.73
C VAL A 4 -12.59 -10.22 -17.15
N ASN A 5 -12.58 -11.25 -18.02
CA ASN A 5 -12.54 -12.65 -17.57
C ASN A 5 -11.30 -12.98 -16.71
N ARG A 6 -10.16 -12.32 -16.93
CA ARG A 6 -8.95 -12.55 -16.12
C ARG A 6 -9.06 -11.95 -14.73
N LEU A 7 -9.64 -10.75 -14.60
CA LEU A 7 -9.84 -10.10 -13.31
C LEU A 7 -10.88 -10.84 -12.47
N ASP A 8 -11.95 -11.33 -13.10
CA ASP A 8 -12.96 -12.12 -12.39
C ASP A 8 -12.39 -13.46 -11.90
N ALA A 9 -11.58 -14.13 -12.73
CA ALA A 9 -10.86 -15.33 -12.31
C ALA A 9 -9.88 -15.07 -11.14
N LEU A 10 -9.16 -13.94 -11.18
CA LEU A 10 -8.28 -13.50 -10.09
C LEU A 10 -9.08 -13.24 -8.80
N ARG A 11 -10.22 -12.56 -8.89
CA ARG A 11 -11.08 -12.21 -7.75
C ARG A 11 -11.73 -13.45 -7.12
N ALA A 12 -12.12 -14.43 -7.93
CA ALA A 12 -12.72 -15.68 -7.48
C ALA A 12 -11.73 -16.59 -6.73
N ASN A 13 -10.44 -16.56 -7.08
CA ASN A 13 -9.43 -17.41 -6.45
C ASN A 13 -8.74 -16.71 -5.25
N PRO A 14 -8.91 -17.20 -4.01
CA PRO A 14 -8.36 -16.54 -2.82
C PRO A 14 -6.82 -16.54 -2.78
N THR A 15 -6.18 -17.61 -3.23
CA THR A 15 -4.71 -17.73 -3.24
C THR A 15 -4.11 -16.81 -4.29
N ALA A 16 -4.70 -16.76 -5.49
CA ALA A 16 -4.26 -15.85 -6.54
C ALA A 16 -4.41 -14.38 -6.12
N ARG A 17 -5.53 -14.04 -5.48
CA ARG A 17 -5.76 -12.71 -4.90
C ARG A 17 -4.68 -12.32 -3.90
N LEU A 18 -4.36 -13.20 -2.95
CA LEU A 18 -3.32 -12.94 -1.96
C LEU A 18 -1.94 -12.76 -2.60
N SER A 19 -1.59 -13.62 -3.57
CA SER A 19 -0.32 -13.51 -4.29
C SER A 19 -0.19 -12.18 -5.04
N PHE A 20 -1.27 -11.70 -5.66
CA PHE A 20 -1.27 -10.43 -6.37
C PHE A 20 -1.10 -9.25 -5.39
N VAL A 21 -1.77 -9.29 -4.25
CA VAL A 21 -1.60 -8.27 -3.19
C VAL A 21 -0.15 -8.25 -2.71
N ALA A 22 0.45 -9.42 -2.46
CA ALA A 22 1.84 -9.53 -2.02
C ALA A 22 2.81 -8.94 -3.05
N VAL A 23 2.68 -9.32 -4.32
CA VAL A 23 3.50 -8.78 -5.42
C VAL A 23 3.29 -7.27 -5.56
N GLY A 24 2.03 -6.81 -5.54
CA GLY A 24 1.70 -5.39 -5.62
C GLY A 24 2.31 -4.58 -4.46
N ALA A 25 2.32 -5.14 -3.25
CA ALA A 25 2.95 -4.52 -2.10
C ALA A 25 4.47 -4.44 -2.26
N VAL A 26 5.14 -5.52 -2.70
CA VAL A 26 6.59 -5.52 -2.95
C VAL A 26 6.97 -4.49 -4.01
N VAL A 27 6.25 -4.45 -5.14
CA VAL A 27 6.48 -3.48 -6.21
C VAL A 27 6.23 -2.06 -5.70
N GLY A 28 5.15 -1.82 -4.96
CA GLY A 28 4.82 -0.53 -4.38
C GLY A 28 5.91 -0.03 -3.42
N LEU A 29 6.41 -0.90 -2.54
CA LEU A 29 7.51 -0.58 -1.62
C LEU A 29 8.81 -0.29 -2.37
N ALA A 30 9.14 -1.07 -3.39
CA ALA A 30 10.34 -0.84 -4.21
C ALA A 30 10.28 0.52 -4.92
N LEU A 31 9.12 0.90 -5.46
CA LEU A 31 8.90 2.23 -6.04
C LEU A 31 8.98 3.32 -4.96
N ALA A 32 8.33 3.11 -3.81
CA ALA A 32 8.31 4.06 -2.70
C ALA A 32 9.71 4.36 -2.17
N TRP A 33 10.62 3.38 -2.24
CA TRP A 33 12.03 3.54 -1.90
C TRP A 33 12.74 4.60 -2.75
N THR A 34 12.37 4.69 -4.03
CA THR A 34 12.96 5.68 -4.97
C THR A 34 12.20 6.99 -4.98
N HIS A 35 10.87 6.95 -4.85
CA HIS A 35 10.02 8.11 -4.91
C HIS A 35 8.71 7.86 -4.15
N TRP A 36 8.32 8.80 -3.29
CA TRP A 36 7.10 8.75 -2.47
C TRP A 36 5.80 8.46 -3.24
N LEU A 37 5.70 8.82 -4.53
CA LEU A 37 4.58 8.41 -5.41
C LEU A 37 4.42 6.89 -5.56
N GLY A 38 5.46 6.10 -5.28
CA GLY A 38 5.35 4.65 -5.17
C GLY A 38 4.34 4.20 -4.12
N LEU A 39 4.05 5.02 -3.10
CA LEU A 39 3.01 4.74 -2.11
C LEU A 39 1.61 4.78 -2.73
N LEU A 40 1.37 5.75 -3.61
CA LEU A 40 0.13 5.89 -4.37
C LEU A 40 -0.05 4.69 -5.32
N VAL A 41 1.01 4.36 -6.07
CA VAL A 41 1.00 3.22 -7.01
C VAL A 41 0.82 1.90 -6.27
N GLY A 42 1.52 1.71 -5.15
CA GLY A 42 1.39 0.54 -4.29
C GLY A 42 -0.03 0.37 -3.76
N GLY A 43 -0.63 1.45 -3.24
CA GLY A 43 -2.03 1.48 -2.80
C GLY A 43 -3.00 1.08 -3.92
N ALA A 44 -2.75 1.55 -5.14
CA ALA A 44 -3.54 1.15 -6.31
C ALA A 44 -3.39 -0.34 -6.63
N LEU A 45 -2.15 -0.85 -6.73
CA LEU A 45 -1.86 -2.23 -7.07
C LEU A 45 -2.50 -3.23 -6.09
N VAL A 46 -2.37 -2.99 -4.79
CA VAL A 46 -2.95 -3.89 -3.77
C VAL A 46 -4.47 -3.87 -3.74
N SER A 47 -5.10 -2.82 -4.30
CA SER A 47 -6.55 -2.66 -4.30
C SER A 47 -7.25 -3.36 -5.47
N ILE A 48 -6.56 -3.59 -6.60
CA ILE A 48 -7.13 -4.20 -7.82
C ILE A 48 -7.88 -5.52 -7.54
N PRO A 49 -7.32 -6.44 -6.74
CA PRO A 49 -7.96 -7.74 -6.47
C PRO A 49 -9.13 -7.68 -5.48
N ALA A 50 -9.40 -6.51 -4.88
CA ALA A 50 -10.46 -6.38 -3.88
C ALA A 50 -11.84 -6.70 -4.48
N LEU A 51 -12.73 -7.26 -3.66
CA LEU A 51 -14.07 -7.63 -4.11
C LEU A 51 -15.03 -6.44 -4.19
N THR A 52 -14.79 -5.39 -3.40
CA THR A 52 -15.62 -4.19 -3.34
C THR A 52 -14.77 -2.93 -3.24
N PRO A 53 -15.30 -1.74 -3.63
CA PRO A 53 -14.55 -0.48 -3.52
C PRO A 53 -14.09 -0.19 -2.08
N LYS A 54 -14.95 -0.44 -1.08
CA LYS A 54 -14.60 -0.29 0.35
C LYS A 54 -13.39 -1.16 0.73
N ARG A 55 -13.35 -2.42 0.25
CA ARG A 55 -12.20 -3.31 0.49
C ARG A 55 -10.94 -2.85 -0.26
N GLY A 56 -11.09 -2.19 -1.40
CA GLY A 56 -9.98 -1.57 -2.14
C GLY A 56 -9.34 -0.43 -1.35
N VAL A 57 -10.15 0.47 -0.80
CA VAL A 57 -9.68 1.56 0.08
C VAL A 57 -8.98 0.99 1.32
N LEU A 58 -9.57 -0.03 1.96
CA LEU A 58 -8.94 -0.69 3.11
C LEU A 58 -7.62 -1.38 2.75
N ALA A 59 -7.51 -1.99 1.57
CA ALA A 59 -6.26 -2.58 1.10
C ALA A 59 -5.18 -1.51 0.90
N GLY A 60 -5.54 -0.37 0.28
CA GLY A 60 -4.64 0.77 0.12
C GLY A 60 -4.19 1.38 1.45
N PHE A 61 -5.12 1.56 2.40
CA PHE A 61 -4.81 1.98 3.77
C PHE A 61 -3.86 0.99 4.46
N GLY A 62 -4.16 -0.31 4.39
CA GLY A 62 -3.33 -1.36 4.97
C GLY A 62 -1.92 -1.40 4.40
N PHE A 63 -1.76 -1.11 3.11
CA PHE A 63 -0.45 -0.93 2.50
C PHE A 63 0.31 0.30 3.05
N GLY A 64 -0.39 1.42 3.25
CA GLY A 64 0.19 2.59 3.93
C GLY A 64 0.67 2.26 5.35
N VAL A 65 -0.12 1.50 6.11
CA VAL A 65 0.26 0.99 7.44
C VAL A 65 1.48 0.09 7.35
N LEU A 66 1.50 -0.84 6.39
CA LEU A 66 2.65 -1.73 6.16
C LEU A 66 3.94 -0.94 5.89
N ALA A 67 3.88 0.06 5.02
CA ALA A 67 5.03 0.92 4.72
C ALA A 67 5.52 1.68 5.96
N LEU A 68 4.59 2.21 6.77
CA LEU A 68 4.92 2.92 8.00
C LEU A 68 5.57 2.00 9.05
N LEU A 69 5.06 0.77 9.20
CA LEU A 69 5.63 -0.24 10.10
C LEU A 69 7.03 -0.65 9.66
N LEU A 70 7.25 -0.88 8.36
CA LEU A 70 8.57 -1.18 7.79
C LEU A 70 9.56 -0.05 8.07
N PHE A 71 9.18 1.20 7.79
CA PHE A 71 10.03 2.36 8.05
C PHE A 71 10.35 2.53 9.53
N SER A 72 9.33 2.42 10.40
CA SER A 72 9.49 2.50 11.85
C SER A 72 10.40 1.39 12.38
N GLY A 73 10.27 0.17 11.84
CA GLY A 73 11.14 -0.96 12.16
C GLY A 73 12.60 -0.70 11.76
N LEU A 74 12.84 -0.13 10.56
CA LEU A 74 14.19 0.26 10.13
C LEU A 74 14.81 1.29 11.08
N LEU A 75 14.04 2.30 11.49
CA LEU A 75 14.48 3.29 12.49
C LEU A 75 14.83 2.65 13.83
N ALA A 76 14.01 1.70 14.30
CA ALA A 76 14.27 0.99 15.54
C ALA A 76 15.56 0.15 15.46
N LEU A 77 15.76 -0.55 14.34
CA LEU A 77 16.97 -1.34 14.09
C LEU A 77 18.25 -0.48 14.05
N HIS A 78 18.14 0.78 13.64
CA HIS A 78 19.25 1.74 13.60
C HIS A 78 19.33 2.64 14.85
N GLY A 79 18.51 2.40 15.87
CA GLY A 79 18.51 3.18 17.12
C GLY A 79 18.02 4.62 16.98
N SER A 80 17.41 4.99 15.85
CA SER A 80 16.98 6.37 15.54
C SER A 80 15.48 6.63 15.76
N PHE A 81 14.72 5.62 16.18
CA PHE A 81 13.26 5.71 16.35
C PHE A 81 12.81 6.82 17.32
N SER A 82 13.43 6.92 18.50
CA SER A 82 13.09 7.96 19.49
C SER A 82 13.38 9.37 18.98
N HIS A 83 14.52 9.55 18.29
CA HIS A 83 14.88 10.82 17.66
C HIS A 83 13.86 11.19 16.58
N ALA A 84 13.47 10.23 15.75
CA ALA A 84 12.48 10.46 14.71
C ALA A 84 11.12 10.88 15.28
N LEU A 85 10.68 10.32 16.41
CA LEU A 85 9.46 10.76 17.09
C LEU A 85 9.55 12.20 17.59
N GLY A 86 10.73 12.64 18.03
CA GLY A 86 10.99 13.99 18.52
C GLY A 86 10.97 15.09 17.44
N MET A 87 10.88 14.76 16.15
CA MET A 87 10.92 15.73 15.06
C MET A 87 9.60 16.50 14.82
N GLY A 88 8.60 16.31 15.68
CA GLY A 88 7.33 17.04 15.65
C GLY A 88 6.58 16.92 14.32
N GLN A 89 6.52 18.00 13.55
CA GLN A 89 5.80 18.04 12.27
C GLN A 89 6.33 17.02 11.26
N ILE A 90 7.64 16.76 11.23
CA ILE A 90 8.23 15.79 10.30
C ILE A 90 7.71 14.38 10.62
N THR A 91 7.59 14.04 11.90
CA THR A 91 6.99 12.78 12.37
C THR A 91 5.56 12.64 11.87
N ALA A 92 4.76 13.70 12.03
CA ALA A 92 3.36 13.72 11.60
C ALA A 92 3.23 13.52 10.08
N LEU A 93 4.04 14.21 9.28
CA LEU A 93 4.05 14.05 7.82
C LEU A 93 4.51 12.65 7.40
N THR A 94 5.53 12.10 8.06
CA THR A 94 6.04 10.74 7.78
C THR A 94 4.98 9.67 8.00
N ALA A 95 4.09 9.86 8.99
CA ALA A 95 2.94 8.99 9.21
C ALA A 95 1.79 9.28 8.23
N ALA A 96 1.45 10.55 8.01
CA ALA A 96 0.28 10.93 7.22
C ALA A 96 0.43 10.58 5.73
N ILE A 97 1.59 10.83 5.12
CA ILE A 97 1.84 10.62 3.70
C ILE A 97 1.53 9.18 3.25
N PRO A 98 2.10 8.11 3.84
CA PRO A 98 1.82 6.74 3.41
C PRO A 98 0.36 6.33 3.65
N LEU A 99 -0.26 6.80 4.73
CA LEU A 99 -1.67 6.49 5.02
C LEU A 99 -2.59 7.13 3.99
N VAL A 100 -2.37 8.41 3.66
CA VAL A 100 -3.18 9.17 2.70
C VAL A 100 -2.92 8.71 1.27
N LEU A 101 -1.66 8.64 0.83
CA LEU A 101 -1.35 8.20 -0.53
C LEU A 101 -1.77 6.74 -0.75
N GLY A 102 -1.60 5.87 0.24
CA GLY A 102 -2.09 4.50 0.20
C GLY A 102 -3.61 4.42 0.04
N THR A 103 -4.37 5.18 0.85
CA THR A 103 -5.85 5.23 0.73
C THR A 103 -6.32 5.81 -0.60
N VAL A 104 -5.71 6.91 -1.05
CA VAL A 104 -6.02 7.51 -2.37
C VAL A 104 -5.71 6.52 -3.48
N GLY A 105 -4.59 5.80 -3.41
CA GLY A 105 -4.26 4.73 -4.36
C GLY A 105 -5.32 3.64 -4.35
N GLY A 106 -5.81 3.27 -3.17
CA GLY A 106 -6.87 2.28 -3.00
C GLY A 106 -8.20 2.62 -3.69
N LEU A 107 -8.43 3.90 -4.01
CA LEU A 107 -9.58 4.32 -4.83
C LEU A 107 -9.48 3.79 -6.26
N ALA A 108 -8.30 3.41 -6.76
CA ALA A 108 -8.15 2.83 -8.10
C ALA A 108 -9.04 1.59 -8.32
N ARG A 109 -9.42 0.89 -7.23
CA ARG A 109 -10.38 -0.20 -7.31
C ARG A 109 -11.73 0.23 -7.89
N SER A 110 -12.19 1.46 -7.71
CA SER A 110 -13.47 1.92 -8.29
C SER A 110 -13.43 2.05 -9.81
N LEU A 111 -12.23 2.06 -10.40
CA LEU A 111 -11.99 2.20 -11.84
C LEU A 111 -11.78 0.85 -12.55
N ALA A 112 -11.70 -0.26 -11.80
CA ALA A 112 -11.33 -1.60 -12.27
C ALA A 112 -12.41 -2.65 -12.00
#